data_AF-A0AAE9YQ03-F1
#
_entry.id   AF-A0AAE9YQ03-F1
#
_cell.length_a   1.000
_cell.length_b   1.000
_cell.length_c   1.000
_cell.angle_alpha   90.00
_cell.angle_beta   90.00
_cell.angle_gamma   90.00
#
_symmetry.space_group_name_H-M   'P 1'
#
loop_
_entity.id
_entity.type
_entity.pdbx_description
1 polymer ?
#
loop_
_entity_poly.entity_id
_entity_poly.type
_entity_poly.pdbx_seq_one_letter_code
_entity_poly.pdbx_strand_id
1 'polypeptide(L)' 'MSKIQDKDTRYFIEINLATLKVTRCGYDQKENLDKGRQTNPAVHRLFVTEGQFNKMVERCGKELESIIET' A
#
# COMPACT_ATOMS: atom_id res chain seq x y z
N MET A 1 -10.20 13.89 -5.57
CA MET A 1 -9.16 14.46 -6.44
C MET A 1 -8.24 13.32 -6.81
N SER A 2 -8.12 12.96 -8.10
CA SER A 2 -7.27 11.85 -8.50
C SER A 2 -5.81 12.15 -8.17
N LYS A 3 -5.19 11.34 -7.31
CA LYS A 3 -3.75 11.44 -7.03
C LYS A 3 -2.99 11.30 -8.36
N ILE A 4 -2.04 12.20 -8.64
CA ILE A 4 -1.20 12.12 -9.84
C ILE A 4 -0.38 10.83 -9.74
N GLN A 5 -0.54 9.93 -10.71
CA GLN A 5 0.28 8.74 -10.84
C GLN A 5 1.36 8.98 -11.90
N ASP A 6 2.61 8.85 -11.49
CA ASP A 6 3.79 8.92 -12.33
C ASP A 6 4.81 7.82 -11.96
N LYS A 7 6.04 7.94 -12.47
CA LYS A 7 7.15 7.01 -12.23
C LYS A 7 7.52 6.82 -10.74
N ASP A 8 7.20 7.80 -9.89
CA ASP A 8 7.51 7.81 -8.47
C ASP A 8 6.35 7.31 -7.62
N THR A 9 5.22 6.96 -8.23
CA THR A 9 4.14 6.20 -7.60
C THR A 9 4.65 4.86 -7.10
N ARG A 10 4.26 4.50 -5.89
CA ARG A 10 4.52 3.21 -5.28
C ARG A 10 3.23 2.63 -4.74
N TYR A 11 2.93 1.42 -5.19
CA TYR A 11 1.83 0.62 -4.66
C TYR A 11 2.36 -0.18 -3.47
N PHE A 12 1.55 -0.28 -2.41
CA PHE A 12 2.00 -0.87 -1.17
C PHE A 12 0.90 -1.59 -0.40
N ILE A 13 1.36 -2.46 0.50
CA ILE A 13 0.59 -3.19 1.49
C ILE A 13 1.30 -3.03 2.83
N GLU A 14 0.64 -2.45 3.83
CA GLU A 14 1.18 -2.33 5.19
C GLU A 14 0.63 -3.44 6.09
N ILE A 15 1.56 -4.09 6.78
CA ILE A 15 1.28 -5.20 7.69
C ILE A 15 1.74 -4.77 9.08
N ASN A 16 0.83 -4.84 10.05
CA ASN A 16 1.19 -4.69 11.45
C ASN A 16 1.92 -5.96 11.92
N LEU A 17 3.17 -5.82 12.34
CA LEU A 17 4.04 -6.96 12.65
C LEU A 17 3.64 -7.70 13.94
N ALA A 18 2.95 -7.05 14.87
CA ALA A 18 2.48 -7.69 16.10
C ALA A 18 1.25 -8.58 15.87
N THR A 19 0.35 -8.16 14.98
CA THR A 19 -0.92 -8.85 14.73
C THR A 19 -0.94 -9.65 13.43
N LEU A 20 0.06 -9.45 12.57
CA LEU A 20 0.16 -10.00 11.21
C LEU A 20 -1.03 -9.66 10.31
N LYS A 21 -1.79 -8.61 10.66
CA LYS A 21 -2.92 -8.14 9.87
C LYS A 21 -2.45 -7.07 8.89
N VAL A 22 -3.06 -7.11 7.70
CA VAL A 22 -2.98 -6.00 6.76
C VAL A 22 -3.77 -4.84 7.35
N THR A 23 -3.12 -3.69 7.51
CA THR A 23 -3.74 -2.49 8.09
C THR A 23 -4.04 -1.43 7.05
N ARG A 24 -3.34 -1.47 5.90
CA ARG A 24 -3.47 -0.45 4.86
C ARG A 24 -2.99 -1.00 3.52
N CYS A 25 -3.70 -0.69 2.45
CA CYS A 25 -3.32 -0.99 1.07
C CYS A 25 -3.53 0.27 0.25
N GLY A 26 -2.63 0.61 -0.65
CA GLY A 26 -2.85 1.79 -1.48
C GLY A 26 -1.69 2.12 -2.39
N TYR A 27 -1.73 3.34 -2.89
CA TYR A 27 -0.64 3.92 -3.64
C TYR A 27 -0.42 5.37 -3.20
N ASP A 28 0.85 5.75 -3.22
CA ASP A 28 1.27 7.12 -2.94
C ASP A 28 2.58 7.43 -3.66
N GLN A 29 2.95 8.71 -3.66
CA GLN A 29 4.23 9.17 -4.14
C GLN A 29 5.34 8.73 -3.19
N LYS A 30 6.49 8.30 -3.75
CA LYS A 30 7.65 7.81 -2.98
C LYS A 30 8.04 8.75 -1.84
N GLU A 31 7.95 10.05 -2.05
CA GLU A 31 8.26 11.08 -1.05
C GLU A 31 7.39 11.00 0.20
N ASN A 32 6.11 10.65 0.05
CA ASN A 32 5.14 10.49 1.14
C ASN A 32 5.28 9.14 1.86
N LEU A 33 6.08 8.23 1.31
CA LEU A 33 6.31 6.89 1.85
C LEU A 33 7.71 6.78 2.46
N ASP A 34 8.09 7.80 3.24
CA ASP A 34 9.40 7.89 3.90
C ASP A 34 10.57 7.82 2.90
N LYS A 35 10.36 8.33 1.67
CA LYS A 35 11.29 8.20 0.55
C LYS A 35 11.62 6.74 0.17
N GLY A 36 10.70 5.81 0.48
CA GLY A 36 10.86 4.37 0.32
C GLY A 36 11.55 3.66 1.49
N ARG A 37 11.85 4.36 2.58
CA ARG A 37 12.40 3.75 3.80
C ARG A 37 11.27 3.16 4.64
N GLN A 38 11.61 2.23 5.53
CA GLN A 38 10.69 1.69 6.53
C GLN A 38 11.22 2.06 7.91
N THR A 39 10.77 3.20 8.43
CA THR A 39 11.26 3.79 9.68
C THR A 39 10.48 3.32 10.90
N ASN A 40 9.22 2.89 10.71
CA ASN A 40 8.36 2.38 11.78
C ASN A 40 8.64 0.88 12.02
N PRO A 41 9.20 0.47 13.17
CA PRO A 41 9.52 -0.93 13.44
C PRO A 41 8.28 -1.81 13.68
N ALA A 42 7.10 -1.22 13.90
CA ALA A 42 5.86 -1.97 14.14
C ALA A 42 5.12 -2.32 12.84
N VAL A 43 5.52 -1.73 11.72
CA VAL A 43 4.82 -1.86 10.43
C VAL A 43 5.82 -2.25 9.35
N HIS A 44 5.49 -3.29 8.60
CA HIS A 44 6.20 -3.62 7.39
C HIS A 44 5.40 -3.14 6.18
N ARG A 45 6.03 -2.35 5.31
CA ARG A 45 5.44 -1.88 4.05
C ARG A 45 6.00 -2.70 2.89
N LEU A 46 5.19 -3.59 2.34
CA LEU A 46 5.51 -4.37 1.14
C LEU A 46 5.20 -3.53 -0.10
N PHE A 47 6.22 -3.24 -0.89
CA PHE A 47 6.04 -2.58 -2.18
C PHE A 47 5.74 -3.62 -3.26
N VAL A 48 4.71 -3.34 -4.06
CA VAL A 48 4.27 -4.20 -5.16
C VAL A 48 4.21 -3.38 -6.46
N THR A 49 4.17 -4.07 -7.59
CA THR A 49 3.90 -3.39 -8.87
C THR A 49 2.42 -3.03 -8.98
N GLU A 50 2.09 -2.06 -9.83
CA GLU A 50 0.70 -1.71 -10.15
C GLU A 50 -0.12 -2.94 -10.55
N GLY A 51 0.41 -3.77 -11.46
CA GLY A 51 -0.28 -4.97 -11.90
C GLY A 51 -0.51 -6.01 -10.79
N GLN A 52 0.41 -6.11 -9.81
CA GLN A 52 0.21 -6.95 -8.64
C GLN A 52 -0.86 -6.38 -7.70
N PHE A 53 -0.84 -5.07 -7.47
CA PHE A 53 -1.83 -4.38 -6.65
C PHE A 53 -3.24 -4.51 -7.25
N ASN A 54 -3.39 -4.24 -8.54
CA ASN A 54 -4.67 -4.32 -9.25
C ASN A 54 -5.27 -5.73 -9.17
N LYS A 55 -4.45 -6.79 -9.35
CA LYS A 55 -4.90 -8.19 -9.17
C LYS A 55 -5.37 -8.48 -7.75
N MET A 56 -4.72 -7.90 -6.73
CA MET A 56 -5.13 -8.07 -5.34
C MET A 56 -6.46 -7.36 -5.08
N VAL A 57 -6.61 -6.11 -5.52
CA VAL A 57 -7.85 -5.33 -5.36
C VAL A 57 -9.02 -5.98 -6.12
N GLU A 58 -8.78 -6.46 -7.33
CA GLU A 58 -9.80 -7.19 -8.11
C GLU A 58 -10.29 -8.45 -7.37
N ARG A 59 -9.36 -9.22 -6.79
CA ARG A 59 -9.67 -10.49 -6.13
C ARG A 59 -10.26 -10.33 -4.72
N CYS A 60 -9.77 -9.36 -3.95
CA CYS A 60 -10.03 -9.22 -2.51
C CYS A 60 -10.64 -7.87 -2.14
N GLY A 61 -11.09 -7.07 -3.11
CA GLY A 61 -11.48 -5.67 -2.88
C GLY A 61 -12.62 -5.49 -1.88
N LYS A 62 -13.57 -6.44 -1.82
CA LYS A 62 -14.68 -6.39 -0.84
C LYS A 62 -14.18 -6.60 0.57
N GLU A 63 -13.28 -7.56 0.78
CA GLU A 63 -12.71 -7.88 2.09
C GLU A 63 -11.73 -6.80 2.57
N LEU A 64 -11.09 -6.11 1.63
CA LEU A 64 -10.09 -5.07 1.89
C LEU A 64 -10.68 -3.65 1.83
N GLU A 65 -11.98 -3.47 1.57
CA GLU A 65 -12.61 -2.17 1.34
C GLU A 65 -12.33 -1.17 2.48
N SER A 66 -12.33 -1.65 3.72
CA SER A 66 -12.06 -0.82 4.91
C SER A 66 -10.61 -0.33 5.05
N ILE A 67 -9.67 -0.90 4.30
CA ILE A 67 -8.23 -0.63 4.41
C ILE A 67 -7.58 -0.23 3.07
N ILE A 68 -8.31 -0.27 1.95
CA ILE A 68 -7.84 0.24 0.66
C ILE A 68 -7.99 1.77 0.65
N GLU A 69 -6.89 2.47 0.42
CA GLU A 69 -6.90 3.90 0.14
C GLU A 69 -7.19 4.14 -1.34
N THR A 70 -8.34 4.75 -1.62
CA THR A 70 -8.75 5.24 -2.94
C THR A 70 -8.38 6.70 -3.16
#